data_AF-Q0IAJ5-F1
#
_entry.id   AF-Q0IAJ5-F1
#
_cell.length_a   1.000
_cell.length_b   1.000
_cell.length_c   1.000
_cell.angle_alpha   90.00
_cell.angle_beta   90.00
_cell.angle_gamma   90.00
#
_symmetry.space_group_name_H-M   'P 1'
#
loop_
_entity.id
_entity.type
_entity.pdbx_description
1 polymer ?
#
loop_
_entity_poly.entity_id
_entity_poly.type
_entity_poly.pdbx_seq_one_letter_code
_entity_poly.pdbx_strand_id
1 'polypeptide(L)' 'MAVPKKKTSKSKRNQRHAVWKAKAATAAQRAMSIGKSVLSGRAQGFVYPVADDSED' A
#
# COMPACT_ATOMS: atom_id res chain seq x y z
N MET A 1 12.33 -0.89 -34.21
CA MET A 1 12.03 -0.63 -32.78
C MET A 1 13.28 -0.13 -32.10
N ALA A 2 13.16 0.80 -31.14
CA ALA A 2 14.32 1.29 -30.40
C ALA A 2 14.86 0.18 -29.47
N VAL A 3 16.19 -0.03 -29.49
CA VAL A 3 16.88 -1.01 -28.64
C VAL A 3 17.87 -0.32 -27.71
N PRO A 4 18.04 -0.79 -26.46
CA PRO A 4 19.00 -0.18 -25.55
C PRO A 4 20.42 -0.44 -26.03
N LYS A 5 21.19 0.61 -26.28
CA LYS A 5 22.60 0.49 -26.71
C LYS A 5 23.50 -0.14 -25.64
N LYS A 6 23.18 0.09 -24.37
CA LYS A 6 23.91 -0.42 -23.19
C LYS A 6 22.94 -0.87 -22.12
N LYS A 7 23.34 -1.90 -21.36
CA LYS A 7 22.62 -2.38 -20.18
C LYS A 7 22.53 -1.27 -19.12
N THR A 8 21.40 -1.19 -18.42
CA THR A 8 21.28 -0.32 -17.25
C THR A 8 22.21 -0.78 -16.13
N SER A 9 22.93 0.14 -15.49
CA SER A 9 23.78 -0.17 -14.34
C SER A 9 22.98 -0.80 -13.18
N LYS A 10 23.65 -1.63 -12.36
CA LYS A 10 23.02 -2.28 -11.20
C LYS A 10 22.35 -1.26 -10.27
N SER A 11 23.01 -0.13 -10.02
CA SER A 11 22.49 0.96 -9.18
C SER A 11 21.19 1.54 -9.74
N LYS A 12 21.15 1.94 -11.02
CA LYS A 12 19.94 2.52 -11.64
C LYS A 12 18.76 1.54 -11.68
N ARG A 13 19.03 0.24 -11.90
CA ARG A 13 18.00 -0.81 -11.83
C ARG A 13 17.45 -0.94 -10.40
N ASN A 14 18.34 -1.02 -9.41
CA ASN A 14 17.95 -1.19 -8.01
C ASN A 14 17.16 0.03 -7.48
N GLN A 15 17.51 1.25 -7.89
CA GLN A 15 16.75 2.47 -7.55
C GLN A 15 15.29 2.39 -8.03
N ARG A 16 15.06 1.99 -9.29
CA ARG A 16 13.69 1.81 -9.81
C ARG A 16 12.90 0.74 -9.05
N HIS A 17 13.57 -0.36 -8.70
CA HIS A 17 12.96 -1.42 -7.89
C HIS A 17 12.63 -0.95 -6.47
N ALA A 18 13.48 -0.11 -5.86
CA ALA A 18 13.21 0.50 -4.56
C ALA A 18 11.99 1.43 -4.62
N VAL A 19 11.83 2.23 -5.67
CA VAL A 19 10.63 3.05 -5.89
C VAL A 19 9.38 2.18 -5.99
N TRP A 20 9.45 1.04 -6.68
CA TRP A 20 8.32 0.11 -6.75
C TRP A 20 7.96 -0.47 -5.38
N LYS A 21 8.96 -0.87 -4.58
CA LYS A 21 8.76 -1.33 -3.19
C LYS A 21 8.22 -0.25 -2.25
N ALA A 22 8.66 1.00 -2.41
CA ALA A 22 8.21 2.12 -1.59
C ALA A 22 6.69 2.35 -1.69
N LYS A 23 6.08 2.10 -2.86
CA LYS A 23 4.63 2.18 -3.04
C LYS A 23 3.87 1.23 -2.10
N ALA A 24 4.39 0.02 -1.90
CA ALA A 24 3.78 -0.96 -0.99
C ALA A 24 3.84 -0.47 0.47
N ALA A 25 4.95 0.14 0.89
CA ALA A 25 5.08 0.72 2.23
C ALA A 25 4.08 1.86 2.46
N THR A 26 3.91 2.76 1.49
CA THR A 26 2.89 3.83 1.55
C THR A 26 1.47 3.25 1.61
N ALA A 27 1.17 2.20 0.84
CA ALA A 27 -0.13 1.54 0.88
C ALA A 27 -0.40 0.88 2.24
N ALA A 28 0.60 0.20 2.82
CA ALA A 28 0.49 -0.41 4.15
C ALA A 28 0.24 0.63 5.25
N GLN A 29 0.92 1.78 5.20
CA GLN A 29 0.68 2.88 6.16
C GLN A 29 -0.75 3.41 6.08
N ARG A 30 -1.27 3.59 4.85
CA ARG A 30 -2.67 4.01 4.63
C ARG A 30 -3.66 2.97 5.15
N ALA A 31 -3.43 1.69 4.85
CA ALA A 31 -4.27 0.59 5.33
C ALA A 31 -4.31 0.52 6.86
N MET A 32 -3.16 0.67 7.53
CA MET A 32 -3.09 0.71 9.00
C MET A 32 -3.88 1.90 9.57
N SER A 33 -3.78 3.09 8.95
CA SER A 33 -4.56 4.26 9.38
C SER A 33 -6.06 4.05 9.22
N ILE A 34 -6.49 3.46 8.11
CA ILE A 34 -7.91 3.17 7.83
C ILE A 34 -8.43 2.13 8.83
N GLY A 35 -7.71 1.02 9.05
CA GLY A 35 -8.10 -0.01 10.00
C GLY A 35 -8.29 0.54 11.42
N LYS A 36 -7.39 1.41 11.89
CA LYS A 36 -7.55 2.08 13.19
C LYS A 36 -8.80 2.99 13.25
N SER A 37 -9.13 3.67 12.16
CA SER A 37 -10.33 4.51 12.08
C SER A 37 -11.60 3.66 12.20
N VAL A 38 -11.65 2.52 11.49
CA VAL A 38 -12.75 1.55 11.54
C VAL A 38 -12.92 0.99 12.94
N LEU A 39 -11.85 0.45 13.54
CA LEU A 39 -11.91 -0.15 14.88
C LEU A 39 -12.33 0.83 15.98
N SER A 40 -12.12 2.13 15.77
CA SER A 40 -12.48 3.15 16.75
C SER A 40 -13.82 3.85 16.48
N GLY A 41 -14.56 3.42 15.45
CA GLY A 41 -15.86 4.01 15.07
C GLY A 41 -15.78 5.43 14.48
N ARG A 42 -14.57 5.92 14.16
CA ARG A 42 -14.36 7.28 13.64
C ARG A 42 -14.47 7.38 12.12
N ALA A 43 -14.65 6.26 11.42
CA ALA A 43 -14.79 6.23 9.97
C ALA A 43 -16.16 6.81 9.54
N GLN A 44 -16.14 7.97 8.86
CA GLN A 44 -17.35 8.66 8.40
C GLN A 44 -17.55 8.60 6.87
N GLY A 45 -16.53 8.21 6.10
CA GLY A 45 -16.53 8.29 4.64
C GLY A 45 -16.94 7.00 3.91
N PHE A 46 -17.10 5.89 4.64
CA PHE A 46 -17.53 4.61 4.07
C PHE A 46 -18.15 3.74 5.17
N VAL A 47 -19.03 2.83 4.77
CA VAL A 47 -19.59 1.81 5.64
C VAL A 47 -18.70 0.58 5.59
N TYR A 48 -18.21 0.13 6.74
CA TYR A 48 -17.53 -1.16 6.88
C TYR A 48 -18.51 -2.12 7.55
N PRO A 49 -18.97 -3.19 6.87
CA PRO A 49 -19.84 -4.17 7.50
C PRO A 49 -19.02 -4.97 8.51
N VAL A 50 -19.15 -4.62 9.78
CA VAL A 50 -18.72 -5.52 10.85
C VAL A 50 -19.79 -6.61 10.95
N ALA A 51 -19.39 -7.87 10.77
CA ALA A 51 -20.22 -8.97 11.23
C ALA A 51 -20.30 -8.80 12.75
N ASP A 52 -21.51 -8.63 13.25
CA ASP A 52 -21.73 -8.54 14.69
C ASP A 52 -21.56 -9.96 15.24
N ASP A 53 -20.32 -10.34 15.56
CA ASP A 53 -20.01 -11.59 16.26
C ASP A 53 -20.37 -11.48 17.77
N SER A 54 -21.24 -10.54 18.16
CA SER A 54 -21.81 -10.48 19.52
C SER A 54 -23.05 -11.37 19.65
N GLU A 55 -22.84 -12.68 19.56
CA GLU A 55 -23.67 -13.68 20.25
C GLU A 55 -22.89 -14.17 21.49
N ASP A 56 -22.82 -13.33 22.54
CA ASP A 56 -22.60 -13.61 23.98
C ASP A 56 -22.42 -12.28 24.75
#